data_AF-A0A7J7URS3-F1
#
_entry.id   AF-A0A7J7URS3-F1
#
_cell.length_a   1.000
_cell.length_b   1.000
_cell.length_c   1.000
_cell.angle_alpha   90.00
_cell.angle_beta   90.00
_cell.angle_gamma   90.00
#
_symmetry.space_group_name_H-M   'P 1'
#
loop_
_entity.id
_entity.type
_entity.pdbx_description
1 polymer ?
#
loop_
_entity_poly.entity_id
_entity_poly.type
_entity_poly.pdbx_seq_one_letter_code
_entity_poly.pdbx_strand_id
1 'polypeptide(L)'
;MISTAERTRQLNGTCAGLVDMELFLHYSLIPSLFIILVLSFLQRREHCRQRDDTSDLLENHFGIIIPLDFVGTFRNRWSYGIAFGATANKVMFLFSEGSQLLQIPQWAQAFVLLIGGFEVGLSHFPFFACLSSEFQLVSSILGFLYSLIWFAVTILHIIQCPHGQFLGSYETVMFYWPSLLCLSFLLGRFLYMFVKSLRVYLGWELQTEEKPFLEIHQAEHVKQLLRKPPLQ
;
A
#
# COMPACT_ATOMS: atom_id res chain seq x y z
N MET A 1 23.99 -2.22 38.23
CA MET A 1 23.69 -3.67 38.15
C MET A 1 22.25 -3.87 38.58
N ILE A 2 21.33 -3.73 37.62
CA ILE A 2 19.89 -3.89 37.87
C ILE A 2 19.57 -5.36 37.64
N SER A 3 19.03 -5.97 38.68
CA SER A 3 18.91 -7.41 38.89
C SER A 3 18.12 -8.11 37.77
N THR A 4 18.70 -9.21 37.28
CA THR A 4 18.10 -10.18 36.35
C THR A 4 16.76 -10.76 36.84
N ALA A 5 16.39 -10.53 38.10
CA ALA A 5 15.14 -10.97 38.71
C ALA A 5 13.88 -10.18 38.30
N GLU A 6 14.00 -8.95 37.77
CA GLU A 6 12.83 -8.23 37.22
C GLU A 6 12.43 -8.72 35.82
N ARG A 7 13.35 -9.34 35.07
CA ARG A 7 13.09 -9.85 33.72
C ARG A 7 12.25 -11.13 33.71
N THR A 8 12.24 -11.89 34.81
CA THR A 8 11.57 -13.20 34.88
C THR A 8 10.13 -13.15 35.41
N ARG A 9 9.63 -11.99 35.86
CA ARG A 9 8.26 -11.85 36.39
C ARG A 9 7.18 -11.49 35.36
N GLN A 10 7.55 -11.25 34.11
CA GLN A 10 6.58 -11.06 33.01
C GLN A 10 6.30 -12.35 32.20
N LEU A 11 6.68 -13.51 32.71
CA LEU A 11 6.57 -14.78 31.96
C LEU A 11 5.18 -15.47 32.04
N ASN A 12 4.13 -14.79 32.51
CA ASN A 12 2.76 -15.35 32.57
C ASN A 12 1.66 -14.28 32.48
N GLY A 13 1.97 -13.10 31.95
CA GLY A 13 0.95 -12.11 31.59
C GLY A 13 0.68 -12.21 30.10
N THR A 14 -0.56 -12.50 29.70
CA THR A 14 -1.02 -12.20 28.35
C THR A 14 -0.64 -10.76 28.04
N CYS A 15 0.20 -10.53 27.03
CA CYS A 15 0.57 -9.17 26.64
C CYS A 15 -0.67 -8.49 26.08
N ALA A 16 -1.44 -7.82 26.94
CA ALA A 16 -2.52 -6.95 26.53
C ALA A 16 -1.88 -5.71 25.92
N GLY A 17 -1.44 -5.84 24.67
CA GLY A 17 -0.95 -4.71 23.89
C GLY A 17 -2.02 -3.62 23.87
N LEU A 18 -1.60 -2.36 24.01
CA LEU A 18 -2.53 -1.23 23.93
C LEU A 18 -3.16 -1.09 22.53
N VAL A 19 -2.62 -1.82 21.55
CA VAL A 19 -3.00 -1.77 20.14
C VAL A 19 -3.37 -3.17 19.67
N ASP A 20 -4.67 -3.45 19.62
CA ASP A 20 -5.22 -4.59 18.90
C ASP A 20 -5.10 -4.34 17.40
N MET A 21 -4.31 -5.16 16.72
CA MET A 21 -4.01 -5.02 15.30
C MET A 21 -5.23 -5.23 14.40
N GLU A 22 -6.23 -5.99 14.85
CA GLU A 22 -7.51 -6.20 14.19
C GLU A 22 -8.43 -4.98 14.34
N LEU A 23 -8.53 -4.45 15.56
CA LEU A 23 -9.27 -3.22 15.85
C LEU A 23 -8.69 -2.03 15.10
N PHE A 24 -7.35 -1.92 15.07
CA PHE A 24 -6.66 -0.91 14.28
C PHE A 24 -6.97 -1.04 12.79
N LEU A 25 -7.06 -2.26 12.26
CA LEU A 25 -7.40 -2.49 10.86
C LEU A 25 -8.81 -1.99 10.54
N HIS A 26 -9.78 -2.30 11.41
CA HIS A 26 -11.15 -1.79 11.29
C HIS A 26 -11.21 -0.26 11.32
N TYR A 27 -10.52 0.37 12.28
CA TYR A 27 -10.45 1.83 12.35
C TYR A 27 -9.72 2.46 11.15
N SER A 28 -8.73 1.76 10.59
CA SER A 28 -7.96 2.22 9.42
C SER A 28 -8.77 2.22 8.11
N LEU A 29 -9.94 1.56 8.11
CA LEU A 29 -10.86 1.52 6.96
C LEU A 29 -11.54 2.87 6.73
N ILE A 30 -11.80 3.63 7.79
CA ILE A 30 -12.39 4.97 7.71
C ILE A 30 -11.46 5.93 6.92
N PRO A 31 -10.18 6.12 7.31
CA PRO A 31 -9.27 6.97 6.55
C PRO A 31 -8.97 6.41 5.16
N SER A 32 -8.97 5.08 4.97
CA SER A 32 -8.74 4.52 3.63
C SER A 32 -9.87 4.89 2.67
N LEU A 33 -11.14 4.70 3.07
CA LEU A 33 -12.30 5.13 2.27
C LEU A 33 -12.31 6.63 2.01
N PHE A 34 -11.91 7.44 3.00
CA PHE A 34 -11.79 8.88 2.83
C PHE A 34 -10.75 9.25 1.75
N ILE A 35 -9.56 8.64 1.78
CA ILE A 35 -8.52 8.88 0.77
C ILE A 35 -9.02 8.47 -0.63
N ILE A 36 -9.69 7.32 -0.74
CA ILE A 36 -10.25 6.83 -2.01
C ILE A 36 -11.28 7.82 -2.56
N LEU A 37 -12.19 8.31 -1.72
CA LEU A 37 -13.20 9.30 -2.11
C LEU A 37 -12.57 10.62 -2.55
N VAL A 38 -11.60 11.13 -1.81
CA VAL A 38 -10.90 12.38 -2.15
C VAL A 38 -10.21 12.25 -3.51
N LEU A 39 -9.46 11.18 -3.72
CA LEU A 39 -8.77 10.95 -4.99
C LEU A 39 -9.79 10.76 -6.13
N SER A 40 -10.91 10.05 -5.90
CA SER A 40 -11.93 9.79 -6.94
C SER A 40 -12.60 11.10 -7.38
N PHE A 41 -12.84 12.00 -6.43
CA PHE A 41 -13.35 13.33 -6.71
C PHE A 41 -12.36 14.19 -7.50
N LEU A 42 -11.06 14.12 -7.16
CA LEU A 42 -10.01 14.83 -7.89
C LEU A 42 -9.89 14.31 -9.33
N GLN A 43 -9.90 12.99 -9.53
CA GLN A 43 -9.84 12.39 -10.86
C GLN A 43 -11.08 12.74 -11.71
N ARG A 44 -12.28 12.74 -11.10
CA ARG A 44 -13.50 13.19 -11.78
C ARG A 44 -13.39 14.63 -12.24
N ARG A 45 -12.84 15.53 -11.42
CA ARG A 45 -12.68 16.94 -11.78
C ARG A 45 -11.76 17.14 -12.99
N GLU A 46 -10.66 16.40 -13.06
CA GLU A 46 -9.75 16.47 -14.20
C GLU A 46 -10.36 15.89 -15.47
N HIS A 47 -11.00 14.72 -15.37
CA HIS A 47 -11.68 14.14 -16.51
C HIS A 47 -12.81 15.04 -17.04
N CYS A 48 -13.58 15.70 -16.17
CA CYS A 48 -14.54 16.73 -16.59
C CYS A 48 -13.83 17.91 -17.27
N ARG A 49 -12.74 18.42 -16.70
CA ARG A 49 -11.95 19.53 -17.26
C ARG A 49 -11.29 19.20 -18.60
N GLN A 50 -10.97 17.93 -18.86
CA GLN A 50 -10.39 17.46 -20.12
C GLN A 50 -11.45 17.07 -21.16
N ARG A 51 -12.69 16.78 -20.74
CA ARG A 51 -13.81 16.33 -21.59
C ARG A 51 -14.74 17.45 -22.05
N ASP A 52 -14.52 18.68 -21.61
CA ASP A 52 -15.21 19.91 -22.06
C ASP A 52 -15.09 20.17 -23.58
N ASP A 53 -14.35 19.36 -24.34
CA ASP A 53 -14.20 19.56 -25.79
C ASP A 53 -15.19 18.80 -26.69
N THR A 54 -16.00 17.80 -26.27
CA THR A 54 -17.06 17.23 -27.17
C THR A 54 -18.00 16.13 -26.63
N SER A 55 -18.10 15.79 -25.33
CA SER A 55 -18.86 14.58 -24.94
C SER A 55 -19.56 14.64 -23.59
N ASP A 56 -20.54 15.53 -23.47
CA ASP A 56 -21.35 15.79 -22.26
C ASP A 56 -22.47 14.78 -21.96
N LEU A 57 -22.59 13.66 -22.69
CA LEU A 57 -23.79 12.81 -22.58
C LEU A 57 -23.57 11.35 -22.17
N LEU A 58 -22.35 10.93 -21.85
CA LEU A 58 -22.13 9.56 -21.38
C LEU A 58 -21.52 9.52 -19.97
N GLU A 59 -22.34 9.00 -19.06
CA GLU A 59 -22.02 8.27 -17.83
C GLU A 59 -21.73 9.08 -16.56
N ASN A 60 -22.80 9.21 -15.78
CA ASN A 60 -22.84 9.63 -14.38
C ASN A 60 -22.28 8.56 -13.41
N HIS A 61 -21.38 7.70 -13.88
CA HIS A 61 -20.74 6.68 -13.04
C HIS A 61 -19.58 7.31 -12.26
N PHE A 62 -19.54 7.06 -10.95
CA PHE A 62 -18.38 7.42 -10.14
C PHE A 62 -17.14 6.77 -10.75
N GLY A 63 -16.21 7.59 -11.22
CA GLY A 63 -14.89 7.13 -11.64
C GLY A 63 -14.17 6.55 -10.43
N ILE A 64 -14.31 5.24 -10.24
CA ILE A 64 -13.49 4.49 -9.30
C ILE A 64 -12.07 4.55 -9.85
N ILE A 65 -11.15 5.08 -9.04
CA ILE A 65 -9.72 5.04 -9.38
C ILE A 65 -9.37 3.58 -9.53
N ILE A 66 -8.91 3.20 -10.71
CA ILE A 66 -8.33 1.89 -10.94
C ILE A 66 -6.94 1.95 -10.28
N PRO A 67 -6.75 1.31 -9.12
CA PRO A 67 -5.51 1.46 -8.34
C PRO A 67 -4.34 0.70 -8.98
N LEU A 68 -4.64 -0.21 -9.91
CA LEU A 68 -3.70 -1.04 -10.62
C LEU A 68 -4.09 -1.07 -12.09
N ASP A 69 -3.36 -0.29 -12.89
CA ASP A 69 -3.35 -0.51 -14.31
C ASP A 69 -2.39 -1.66 -14.64
N PHE A 70 -2.94 -2.86 -14.80
CA PHE A 70 -2.15 -4.03 -15.20
C PHE A 70 -1.82 -4.03 -16.70
N VAL A 71 -2.51 -3.20 -17.49
CA VAL A 71 -2.45 -3.15 -18.95
C VAL A 71 -1.54 -2.01 -19.40
N GLY A 72 -1.61 -0.88 -18.70
CA GLY A 72 -0.72 0.28 -18.83
C GLY A 72 0.66 -0.02 -18.26
N THR A 73 1.51 -0.53 -19.13
CA THR A 73 2.92 -0.82 -18.91
C THR A 73 3.58 -0.10 -17.72
N PHE A 74 3.69 -0.86 -16.63
CA PHE A 74 4.17 -0.45 -15.31
C PHE A 74 5.45 0.42 -15.32
N ARG A 75 5.30 1.76 -15.26
CA ARG A 75 6.43 2.70 -15.07
C ARG A 75 7.19 2.45 -13.77
N ASN A 76 6.55 1.84 -12.75
CA ASN A 76 7.08 1.66 -11.39
C ASN A 76 6.81 0.25 -10.80
N ARG A 77 7.20 -0.84 -11.51
CA ARG A 77 6.98 -2.24 -11.09
C ARG A 77 7.39 -2.55 -9.65
N TRP A 78 8.55 -2.06 -9.25
CA TRP A 78 9.10 -2.27 -7.91
C TRP A 78 8.21 -1.68 -6.82
N SER A 79 7.59 -0.53 -7.06
CA SER A 79 6.75 0.14 -6.05
C SER A 79 5.45 -0.61 -5.80
N TYR A 80 4.84 -1.14 -6.87
CA TYR A 80 3.66 -2.00 -6.75
C TYR A 80 3.98 -3.31 -6.03
N GLY A 81 5.09 -3.97 -6.38
CA GLY A 81 5.54 -5.18 -5.70
C GLY A 81 5.80 -4.96 -4.20
N ILE A 82 6.38 -3.81 -3.86
CA ILE A 82 6.65 -3.45 -2.46
C ILE A 82 5.35 -3.12 -1.70
N ALA A 83 4.37 -2.49 -2.35
CA ALA A 83 3.04 -2.29 -1.77
C ALA A 83 2.35 -3.62 -1.45
N PHE A 84 2.42 -4.63 -2.33
CA PHE A 84 1.96 -5.98 -2.00
C PHE A 84 2.75 -6.62 -0.86
N GLY A 85 4.07 -6.40 -0.81
CA GLY A 85 4.91 -6.88 0.31
C GLY A 85 4.50 -6.30 1.67
N ALA A 86 4.08 -5.04 1.70
CA ALA A 86 3.57 -4.40 2.91
C ALA A 86 2.28 -5.07 3.42
N THR A 87 1.38 -5.50 2.52
CA THR A 87 0.11 -6.14 2.87
C THR A 87 0.24 -7.62 3.22
N ALA A 88 1.27 -8.29 2.70
CA ALA A 88 1.41 -9.75 2.77
C ALA A 88 1.38 -10.32 4.20
N ASN A 89 1.99 -9.61 5.15
CA ASN A 89 2.02 -10.07 6.55
C ASN A 89 0.61 -10.14 7.17
N LYS A 90 -0.25 -9.16 6.87
CA LYS A 90 -1.65 -9.14 7.36
C LYS A 90 -2.49 -10.23 6.71
N VAL A 91 -2.28 -10.49 5.43
CA VAL A 91 -2.96 -11.59 4.72
C VAL A 91 -2.53 -12.95 5.29
N MET A 92 -1.24 -13.14 5.54
CA MET A 92 -0.73 -14.38 6.15
C MET A 92 -1.34 -14.62 7.54
N PHE A 93 -1.44 -13.57 8.35
CA PHE A 93 -2.04 -13.63 9.68
C PHE A 93 -3.53 -14.01 9.62
N LEU A 94 -4.29 -13.43 8.68
CA LEU A 94 -5.71 -13.75 8.47
C LEU A 94 -5.92 -15.25 8.18
N PHE A 95 -5.03 -15.87 7.41
CA PHE A 95 -5.09 -17.31 7.12
C PHE A 95 -4.64 -18.18 8.30
N SER A 96 -3.72 -17.70 9.13
CA SER A 96 -3.26 -18.41 10.32
C SER A 96 -4.33 -18.44 11.42
N GLU A 97 -4.91 -17.28 11.74
CA GLU A 97 -5.88 -17.11 12.82
C GLU A 97 -7.31 -17.53 12.46
N GLY A 98 -7.66 -17.55 11.17
CA GLY A 98 -8.94 -18.08 10.69
C GLY A 98 -9.20 -19.54 11.06
N SER A 99 -8.18 -20.24 11.57
CA SER A 99 -8.24 -21.59 12.14
C SER A 99 -8.77 -21.64 13.57
N GLN A 100 -8.67 -20.54 14.33
CA GLN A 100 -8.82 -20.54 15.80
C GLN A 100 -9.82 -19.51 16.35
N LEU A 101 -10.11 -18.43 15.62
CA LEU A 101 -10.73 -17.25 16.24
C LEU A 101 -12.21 -17.38 16.63
N LEU A 102 -12.99 -18.27 16.02
CA LEU A 102 -14.45 -18.22 16.21
C LEU A 102 -15.05 -19.63 16.19
N GLN A 103 -15.82 -19.98 17.22
CA GLN A 103 -16.77 -21.11 17.25
C GLN A 103 -17.94 -20.85 16.27
N ILE A 104 -17.62 -20.53 15.02
CA ILE A 104 -18.56 -20.33 13.93
C ILE A 104 -18.66 -21.64 13.15
N PRO A 105 -19.86 -22.04 12.68
CA PRO A 105 -20.02 -23.25 11.89
C PRO A 105 -19.21 -23.18 10.58
N GLN A 106 -18.66 -24.33 10.14
CA GLN A 106 -17.69 -24.43 9.04
C GLN A 106 -18.13 -23.76 7.72
N TRP A 107 -19.43 -23.69 7.43
CA TRP A 107 -19.96 -23.03 6.24
C TRP A 107 -19.83 -21.49 6.27
N ALA A 108 -19.79 -20.89 7.46
CA ALA A 108 -19.69 -19.44 7.63
C ALA A 108 -18.22 -18.94 7.68
N GLN A 109 -17.25 -19.84 7.88
CA GLN A 109 -15.83 -19.52 7.89
C GLN A 109 -15.35 -18.88 6.57
N ALA A 110 -15.87 -19.36 5.43
CA ALA A 110 -15.54 -18.81 4.12
C ALA A 110 -15.97 -17.34 3.97
N PHE A 111 -17.14 -16.97 4.50
CA PHE A 111 -17.63 -15.59 4.45
C PHE A 111 -16.81 -14.67 5.34
N VAL A 112 -16.39 -15.13 6.52
CA VAL A 112 -15.52 -14.35 7.42
C VAL A 112 -14.15 -14.09 6.77
N LEU A 113 -13.53 -15.12 6.19
CA LEU A 113 -12.26 -14.98 5.47
C LEU A 113 -12.39 -14.03 4.26
N LEU A 114 -13.52 -14.09 3.54
CA LEU A 114 -13.78 -13.22 2.40
C LEU A 114 -13.95 -11.76 2.85
N ILE A 115 -14.70 -11.50 3.92
CA ILE A 115 -14.89 -10.17 4.49
C ILE A 115 -13.55 -9.63 5.02
N GLY A 116 -12.80 -10.42 5.77
CA GLY A 116 -11.50 -10.02 6.29
C GLY A 116 -10.47 -9.76 5.19
N GLY A 117 -10.45 -10.57 4.13
CA GLY A 117 -9.65 -10.33 2.95
C GLY A 117 -10.02 -9.03 2.23
N PHE A 118 -11.32 -8.74 2.12
CA PHE A 118 -11.83 -7.48 1.57
C PHE A 118 -11.44 -6.28 2.43
N GLU A 119 -11.50 -6.41 3.76
CA GLU A 119 -11.10 -5.38 4.72
C GLU A 119 -9.61 -5.07 4.64
N VAL A 120 -8.76 -6.10 4.58
CA VAL A 120 -7.32 -5.96 4.37
C VAL A 120 -7.04 -5.32 3.00
N GLY A 121 -7.79 -5.72 1.97
CA GLY A 121 -7.69 -5.13 0.63
C GLY A 121 -8.03 -3.64 0.62
N LEU A 122 -9.17 -3.25 1.19
CA LEU A 122 -9.64 -1.86 1.26
C LEU A 122 -8.77 -0.97 2.14
N SER A 123 -8.24 -1.50 3.25
CA SER A 123 -7.32 -0.75 4.09
C SER A 123 -6.02 -0.44 3.35
N HIS A 124 -5.48 -1.37 2.55
CA HIS A 124 -4.21 -1.14 1.84
C HIS A 124 -4.38 -0.53 0.44
N PHE A 125 -5.61 -0.43 -0.06
CA PHE A 125 -5.93 0.19 -1.35
C PHE A 125 -5.35 1.61 -1.54
N PRO A 126 -5.37 2.52 -0.53
CA PRO A 126 -4.81 3.86 -0.67
C PRO A 126 -3.33 3.88 -1.06
N PHE A 127 -2.52 2.88 -0.67
CA PHE A 127 -1.11 2.81 -1.08
C PHE A 127 -0.98 2.71 -2.59
N PHE A 128 -1.81 1.86 -3.21
CA PHE A 128 -1.84 1.67 -4.65
C PHE A 128 -2.44 2.88 -5.37
N ALA A 129 -3.58 3.38 -4.88
CA ALA A 129 -4.24 4.54 -5.46
C ALA A 129 -3.35 5.79 -5.44
N CYS A 130 -2.60 6.03 -4.36
CA CYS A 130 -1.69 7.16 -4.27
C CYS A 130 -0.47 7.02 -5.20
N LEU A 131 0.00 5.78 -5.45
CA LEU A 131 1.09 5.53 -6.40
C LEU A 131 0.67 5.69 -7.87
N SER A 132 -0.60 5.41 -8.19
CA SER A 132 -1.14 5.50 -9.55
C SER A 132 -1.73 6.86 -9.90
N SER A 133 -1.98 7.73 -8.92
CA SER A 133 -2.67 9.01 -9.15
C SER A 133 -1.79 10.03 -9.89
N GLU A 134 -2.39 10.74 -10.84
CA GLU A 134 -1.76 11.81 -11.61
C GLU A 134 -1.50 13.07 -10.75
N PHE A 135 -2.28 13.28 -9.70
CA PHE A 135 -2.14 14.39 -8.75
C PHE A 135 -1.00 14.16 -7.75
N GLN A 136 0.24 14.26 -8.22
CA GLN A 136 1.45 13.93 -7.44
C GLN A 136 1.53 14.64 -6.08
N LEU A 137 1.07 15.90 -5.95
CA LEU A 137 1.12 16.62 -4.67
C LEU A 137 0.16 16.02 -3.64
N VAL A 138 -1.12 15.90 -3.98
CA VAL A 138 -2.15 15.44 -3.04
C VAL A 138 -1.96 13.96 -2.73
N SER A 139 -1.69 13.14 -3.76
CA SER A 139 -1.47 11.71 -3.59
C SER A 139 -0.22 11.41 -2.75
N SER A 140 0.84 12.20 -2.92
CA SER A 140 2.04 12.07 -2.11
C SER A 140 1.80 12.43 -0.64
N ILE A 141 1.10 13.52 -0.35
CA ILE A 141 0.79 13.92 1.03
C ILE A 141 -0.10 12.87 1.71
N LEU A 142 -1.19 12.46 1.08
CA LEU A 142 -2.12 11.46 1.63
C LEU A 142 -1.43 10.11 1.80
N GLY A 143 -0.69 9.65 0.79
CA GLY A 143 0.07 8.39 0.84
C GLY A 143 1.17 8.39 1.90
N PHE A 144 1.88 9.51 2.06
CA PHE A 144 2.91 9.68 3.09
C PHE A 144 2.32 9.62 4.50
N LEU A 145 1.28 10.42 4.79
CA LEU A 145 0.63 10.43 6.09
C LEU A 145 0.05 9.05 6.44
N TYR A 146 -0.61 8.40 5.48
CA TYR A 146 -1.18 7.08 5.67
C TYR A 146 -0.08 6.03 5.96
N SER A 147 0.99 6.02 5.17
CA SER A 147 2.13 5.11 5.36
C SER A 147 2.83 5.36 6.69
N LEU A 148 2.98 6.62 7.11
CA LEU A 148 3.61 7.00 8.36
C LEU A 148 2.82 6.49 9.56
N ILE A 149 1.49 6.62 9.54
CA ILE A 149 0.61 6.10 10.59
C ILE A 149 0.75 4.57 10.69
N TRP A 150 0.67 3.86 9.56
CA TRP A 150 0.86 2.41 9.54
C TRP A 150 2.23 1.98 10.07
N PHE A 151 3.30 2.65 9.65
CA PHE A 151 4.65 2.39 10.11
C PHE A 151 4.81 2.63 11.62
N ALA A 152 4.34 3.77 12.12
CA ALA A 152 4.40 4.12 13.53
C ALA A 152 3.63 3.12 14.40
N VAL A 153 2.41 2.77 14.01
CA VAL A 153 1.59 1.79 14.74
C VAL A 153 2.23 0.41 14.74
N THR A 154 2.80 -0.02 13.61
CA THR A 154 3.52 -1.30 13.51
C THR A 154 4.75 -1.33 14.42
N ILE A 155 5.53 -0.25 14.46
CA ILE A 155 6.67 -0.12 15.38
C ILE A 155 6.22 -0.14 16.84
N LEU A 156 5.18 0.62 17.18
CA LEU A 156 4.65 0.67 18.55
C LEU A 156 4.19 -0.71 19.02
N HIS A 157 3.54 -1.47 18.15
CA HIS A 157 3.13 -2.84 18.46
C HIS A 157 4.33 -3.76 18.72
N ILE A 158 5.38 -3.69 17.89
CA ILE A 158 6.61 -4.48 18.07
C ILE A 158 7.33 -4.12 19.37
N ILE A 159 7.39 -2.83 19.72
CA ILE A 159 8.03 -2.37 20.97
C ILE A 159 7.23 -2.81 22.20
N GLN A 160 5.89 -2.74 22.14
CA GLN A 160 5.03 -3.08 23.29
C GLN A 160 4.99 -4.58 23.58
N CYS A 161 4.96 -5.43 22.55
CA CYS A 161 4.90 -6.88 22.70
C CYS A 161 5.91 -7.59 21.77
N PRO A 162 7.20 -7.65 22.15
CA PRO A 162 8.22 -8.37 21.37
C PRO A 162 8.16 -9.91 21.56
N HIS A 163 7.38 -10.42 22.51
CA HIS A 163 7.39 -11.84 22.89
C HIS A 163 6.22 -12.61 22.25
N GLY A 164 6.53 -13.49 21.31
CA GLY A 164 5.61 -14.51 20.79
C GLY A 164 5.58 -15.75 21.68
N GLN A 165 4.41 -16.38 21.79
CA GLN A 165 4.16 -17.50 22.69
C GLN A 165 4.65 -18.85 22.12
N PHE A 166 5.05 -18.93 20.84
CA PHE A 166 5.29 -20.20 20.14
C PHE A 166 6.72 -20.41 19.59
N LEU A 167 7.47 -19.38 19.18
CA LEU A 167 8.84 -19.53 18.64
C LEU A 167 9.93 -18.68 19.33
N GLY A 168 9.64 -18.08 20.48
CA GLY A 168 10.61 -17.36 21.31
C GLY A 168 10.57 -15.83 21.16
N SER A 169 11.47 -15.12 21.87
CA SER A 169 11.48 -13.65 22.05
C SER A 169 11.55 -12.79 20.78
N TYR A 170 11.57 -13.36 19.57
CA TYR A 170 11.74 -12.61 18.31
C TYR A 170 10.74 -13.00 17.20
N GLU A 171 9.74 -13.84 17.50
CA GLU A 171 8.77 -14.33 16.50
C GLU A 171 8.03 -13.17 15.81
N THR A 172 7.42 -12.26 16.57
CA THR A 172 6.70 -11.10 16.04
C THR A 172 7.64 -10.16 15.27
N VAL A 173 8.88 -10.01 15.72
CA VAL A 173 9.88 -9.18 15.03
C VAL A 173 10.22 -9.77 13.66
N MET A 174 10.44 -11.09 13.58
CA MET A 174 10.82 -11.78 12.34
C MET A 174 9.69 -11.76 11.30
N PHE A 175 8.44 -11.90 11.74
CA PHE A 175 7.27 -11.88 10.84
C PHE A 175 6.94 -10.48 10.31
N TYR A 176 7.04 -9.43 11.14
CA TYR A 176 6.69 -8.06 10.73
C TYR A 176 7.83 -7.31 10.03
N TRP A 177 9.08 -7.77 10.15
CA TRP A 177 10.25 -7.11 9.53
C TRP A 177 10.12 -6.88 8.03
N PRO A 178 9.69 -7.85 7.19
CA PRO A 178 9.56 -7.63 5.75
C PRO A 178 8.53 -6.53 5.44
N SER A 179 7.39 -6.54 6.13
CA SER A 179 6.35 -5.51 5.96
C SER A 179 6.84 -4.12 6.40
N LEU A 180 7.60 -4.03 7.51
CA LEU A 180 8.23 -2.78 7.95
C LEU A 180 9.22 -2.22 6.92
N LEU A 181 10.05 -3.07 6.32
CA LEU A 181 10.97 -2.65 5.26
C LEU A 181 10.20 -2.13 4.04
N CYS A 182 9.13 -2.82 3.65
CA CYS A 182 8.27 -2.39 2.55
C CYS A 182 7.58 -1.05 2.85
N LEU A 183 7.05 -0.87 4.06
CA LEU A 183 6.45 0.40 4.50
C LEU A 183 7.47 1.53 4.54
N SER A 184 8.68 1.29 5.03
CA SER A 184 9.76 2.28 5.03
C SER A 184 10.14 2.69 3.59
N PHE A 185 10.20 1.74 2.66
CA PHE A 185 10.47 2.05 1.26
C PHE A 185 9.35 2.86 0.61
N LEU A 186 8.08 2.50 0.88
CA LEU A 186 6.92 3.26 0.41
C LEU A 186 6.94 4.70 0.95
N LEU A 187 7.23 4.86 2.24
CA LEU A 187 7.35 6.17 2.87
C LEU A 187 8.42 7.03 2.19
N GLY A 188 9.61 6.47 1.97
CA GLY A 188 10.69 7.14 1.25
C GLY A 188 10.30 7.50 -0.19
N ARG A 189 9.52 6.65 -0.85
CA ARG A 189 9.03 6.92 -2.20
C ARG A 189 7.97 8.02 -2.24
N PHE A 190 7.02 8.03 -1.31
CA PHE A 190 6.07 9.13 -1.19
C PHE A 190 6.78 10.45 -0.91
N LEU A 191 7.79 10.44 -0.03
CA LEU A 191 8.64 11.61 0.22
C LEU A 191 9.38 12.07 -1.04
N TYR A 192 9.93 11.16 -1.83
CA TYR A 192 10.57 11.51 -3.10
C TYR A 192 9.58 12.15 -4.08
N MET A 193 8.38 11.59 -4.22
CA MET A 193 7.32 12.18 -5.05
C MET A 193 6.89 13.56 -4.53
N PHE A 194 6.86 13.76 -3.21
CA PHE A 194 6.58 15.06 -2.59
C PHE A 194 7.63 16.10 -2.97
N VAL A 195 8.91 15.76 -2.78
CA VAL A 195 10.02 16.67 -3.07
C VAL A 195 10.08 16.99 -4.56
N LYS A 196 9.87 15.99 -5.44
CA LYS A 196 9.84 16.19 -6.89
C LYS A 196 8.70 17.12 -7.30
N SER A 197 7.49 16.86 -6.82
CA SER A 197 6.33 17.70 -7.15
C SER A 197 6.44 19.12 -6.60
N LEU A 198 7.05 19.28 -5.42
CA LEU A 198 7.36 20.59 -4.84
C LEU A 198 8.39 21.35 -5.69
N ARG A 199 9.45 20.68 -6.18
CA ARG A 199 10.44 21.30 -7.09
C ARG A 199 9.82 21.80 -8.39
N VAL A 200 8.92 21.00 -8.97
CA VAL A 200 8.18 21.38 -10.19
C VAL A 200 7.27 22.58 -9.90
N TYR A 201 6.56 22.58 -8.77
CA TYR A 201 5.71 23.70 -8.37
C TYR A 201 6.49 24.99 -8.12
N LEU A 202 7.69 24.91 -7.54
CA LEU A 202 8.61 26.05 -7.38
C LEU A 202 9.29 26.48 -8.68
N GLY A 203 9.03 25.81 -9.81
CA GLY A 203 9.60 26.17 -11.12
C GLY A 203 11.10 25.90 -11.25
N TRP A 204 11.68 25.09 -10.35
CA TRP A 204 13.11 24.79 -10.35
C TRP A 204 13.51 23.73 -11.39
N GLU A 205 12.53 22.97 -11.88
CA GLU A 205 12.69 21.90 -12.84
C GLU A 205 11.58 22.06 -13.90
N LEU A 206 11.97 22.42 -15.14
CA LEU A 206 11.08 22.36 -16.30
C LEU A 206 10.50 20.94 -16.35
N GLN A 207 9.17 20.80 -16.55
CA GLN A 207 8.49 19.53 -16.72
C GLN A 207 9.24 18.66 -17.74
N THR A 208 10.22 17.92 -17.25
CA THR A 208 10.76 16.77 -17.95
C THR A 208 9.72 15.74 -17.61
N GLU A 209 8.64 15.72 -18.40
CA GLU A 209 7.91 14.50 -18.62
C GLU A 209 8.99 13.42 -18.75
N GLU A 210 9.05 12.54 -17.76
CA GLU A 210 9.83 11.33 -17.86
C GLU A 210 9.23 10.62 -19.07
N LYS A 211 9.78 10.90 -20.27
CA LYS A 211 9.49 10.17 -21.49
C LYS A 211 9.46 8.73 -21.06
N PRO A 212 8.30 8.06 -21.13
CA PRO A 212 8.15 6.79 -20.46
C PRO A 212 9.25 5.91 -21.03
N PHE A 213 10.15 5.45 -20.15
CA PHE A 213 11.29 4.59 -20.50
C PHE A 213 10.86 3.42 -21.41
N LEU A 214 9.59 3.05 -21.30
CA LEU A 214 8.88 2.16 -22.16
C LEU A 214 8.85 2.52 -23.66
N GLU A 215 8.59 3.77 -24.05
CA GLU A 215 8.56 4.16 -25.46
C GLU A 215 9.89 3.86 -26.14
N ILE A 216 10.99 4.02 -25.40
CA ILE A 216 12.34 3.70 -25.87
C ILE A 216 12.48 2.18 -26.04
N HIS A 217 12.02 1.39 -25.07
CA HIS A 217 12.05 -0.08 -25.16
C HIS A 217 11.13 -0.66 -26.24
N GLN A 218 9.93 -0.11 -26.42
CA GLN A 218 9.02 -0.50 -27.49
C GLN A 218 9.59 -0.11 -28.86
N ALA A 219 10.17 1.08 -28.97
CA ALA A 219 10.87 1.50 -30.18
C ALA A 219 12.09 0.61 -30.49
N GLU A 220 12.88 0.22 -29.48
CA GLU A 220 14.00 -0.71 -29.65
C GLU A 220 13.53 -2.12 -30.03
N HIS A 221 12.45 -2.61 -29.41
CA HIS A 221 11.87 -3.91 -29.74
C HIS A 221 11.34 -3.94 -31.18
N VAL A 222 10.62 -2.90 -31.61
CA VAL A 222 10.18 -2.76 -33.01
C VAL A 222 11.38 -2.65 -33.96
N LYS A 223 12.43 -1.91 -33.57
CA LYS A 223 13.68 -1.80 -34.34
C LYS A 223 14.42 -3.14 -34.44
N GLN A 224 14.35 -3.99 -33.43
CA GLN A 224 14.88 -5.36 -33.47
C GLN A 224 14.06 -6.26 -34.37
N LEU A 225 12.72 -6.19 -34.34
CA LEU A 225 11.84 -6.96 -35.21
C LEU A 225 11.98 -6.60 -36.70
N LEU A 226 12.21 -5.31 -36.99
CA LEU A 226 12.40 -4.81 -38.36
C LEU A 226 13.84 -5.00 -38.88
N ARG A 227 14.75 -5.53 -38.07
CA ARG A 227 16.14 -5.77 -38.49
C ARG A 227 16.15 -6.91 -39.50
N LYS A 228 16.49 -6.60 -40.77
CA LYS A 228 16.63 -7.62 -41.82
C LYS A 228 17.64 -8.70 -41.38
N PRO A 229 17.38 -9.98 -41.69
CA PRO A 229 18.37 -11.03 -41.45
C PRO A 229 19.66 -10.69 -42.21
N PRO A 230 20.83 -11.06 -41.66
CA PRO A 230 22.10 -10.84 -42.35
C PRO A 230 22.05 -11.58 -43.69
N LEU A 231 22.40 -10.86 -44.76
CA LEU A 231 22.58 -11.43 -46.10
C LEU A 231 23.72 -12.46 -46.01
N GLN A 232 23.35 -13.74 -46.08
CA GLN A 232 24.26 -14.86 -46.29
C GLN A 232 24.61 -14.99 -47.75
#